data_AF-A0A7S2SYS1-F1
#
_entry.id   AF-A0A7S2SYS1-F1
#
_cell.length_a   1.000
_cell.length_b   1.000
_cell.length_c   1.000
_cell.angle_alpha   90.00
_cell.angle_beta   90.00
_cell.angle_gamma   90.00
#
_symmetry.space_group_name_H-M   'P 1'
#
loop_
_entity.id
_entity.type
_entity.pdbx_description
1 polymer ?
#
loop_
_entity_poly.entity_id
_entity_poly.type
_entity_poly.pdbx_seq_one_letter_code
_entity_poly.pdbx_strand_id
1 'polypeptide(L)'
;PFVDATREAWSVLRTEDALTAVEKGVSVCEVEQCDHTVGYGGSPDEWGQTTLDAMIMNGDTMEAGSAVNLHATKQAISAARLVMETTNHTILAGRDADEFARAMGLAQGSLVTNFSKALWSQWERGACQPNYRRNVHPNPRDSCGPYAPNAGAGDRKGG
;
A
#
# COMPACT_ATOMS: atom_id res chain seq x y z
N PRO A 1 19.37 -4.93 0.13
CA PRO A 1 19.49 -3.83 -0.86
C PRO A 1 18.83 -4.19 -2.20
N PHE A 2 17.99 -3.30 -2.74
CA PHE A 2 17.22 -3.51 -3.98
C PHE A 2 18.02 -3.09 -5.22
N VAL A 3 18.98 -3.92 -5.61
CA VAL A 3 19.99 -3.59 -6.64
C VAL A 3 19.35 -3.46 -8.01
N ASP A 4 18.36 -4.28 -8.34
CA ASP A 4 17.71 -4.29 -9.65
C ASP A 4 16.88 -3.02 -9.86
N ALA A 5 16.12 -2.59 -8.85
CA ALA A 5 15.46 -1.28 -8.83
C ALA A 5 16.45 -0.11 -9.05
N THR A 6 17.61 -0.16 -8.38
CA THR A 6 18.65 0.88 -8.53
C THR A 6 19.24 0.88 -9.95
N ARG A 7 19.49 -0.31 -10.51
CA ARG A 7 20.05 -0.46 -11.85
C ARG A 7 19.09 0.04 -12.92
N GLU A 8 17.79 -0.25 -12.77
CA GLU A 8 16.76 0.21 -13.69
C GLU A 8 16.65 1.74 -13.66
N ALA A 9 16.51 2.34 -12.47
CA ALA A 9 16.45 3.80 -12.34
C ALA A 9 17.69 4.48 -12.95
N TRP A 10 18.89 3.94 -12.68
CA TRP A 10 20.12 4.46 -13.26
C TRP A 10 20.16 4.34 -14.78
N SER A 11 19.67 3.23 -15.35
CA SER A 11 19.60 3.04 -16.79
C SER A 11 18.70 4.08 -17.46
N VAL A 12 17.50 4.30 -16.89
CA VAL A 12 16.48 5.23 -17.39
C VAL A 12 16.95 6.68 -17.29
N LEU A 13 17.62 7.05 -16.19
CA LEU A 13 18.11 8.43 -15.97
C LEU A 13 19.12 8.90 -17.04
N ARG A 14 19.74 7.98 -17.78
CA ARG A 14 20.65 8.34 -18.89
C ARG A 14 19.92 8.85 -20.12
N THR A 15 18.61 8.60 -20.24
CA THR A 15 17.81 8.91 -21.42
C THR A 15 16.54 9.70 -21.10
N GLU A 16 16.05 9.66 -19.87
CA GLU A 16 14.81 10.30 -19.43
C GLU A 16 15.03 11.12 -18.14
N ASP A 17 13.97 11.80 -17.69
CA ASP A 17 14.02 12.66 -16.49
C ASP A 17 14.06 11.86 -15.17
N ALA A 18 14.34 12.58 -14.07
CA ALA A 18 14.42 11.98 -12.75
C ALA A 18 13.09 11.38 -12.28
N LEU A 19 11.96 11.95 -12.71
CA LEU A 19 10.63 11.50 -12.32
C LEU A 19 10.33 10.11 -12.91
N THR A 20 10.59 9.93 -14.21
CA THR A 20 10.45 8.64 -14.88
C THR A 20 11.47 7.63 -14.38
N ALA A 21 12.71 8.04 -14.10
CA ALA A 21 13.71 7.15 -13.52
C ALA A 21 13.27 6.57 -12.17
N VAL A 22 12.68 7.40 -11.29
CA VAL A 22 12.14 6.97 -10.00
C VAL A 22 10.95 6.03 -10.18
N GLU A 23 9.99 6.39 -11.04
CA GLU A 23 8.83 5.53 -11.32
C GLU A 23 9.28 4.13 -11.76
N LYS A 24 10.15 4.05 -12.78
CA LYS A 24 10.63 2.77 -13.32
C LYS A 24 11.42 1.96 -12.30
N GLY A 25 12.28 2.61 -11.51
CA GLY A 25 13.02 1.94 -10.44
C GLY A 25 12.09 1.34 -9.38
N VAL A 26 11.08 2.07 -8.93
CA VAL A 26 10.11 1.58 -7.93
C VAL A 26 9.25 0.45 -8.50
N SER A 27 8.81 0.56 -9.76
CA SER A 27 8.01 -0.47 -10.43
C SER A 27 8.71 -1.83 -10.49
N VAL A 28 10.05 -1.88 -10.55
CA VAL A 28 10.80 -3.14 -10.43
C VAL A 28 10.46 -3.84 -9.13
N CYS A 29 10.50 -3.14 -8.00
CA CYS A 29 10.19 -3.73 -6.71
C CYS A 29 8.71 -4.07 -6.52
N GLU A 30 7.79 -3.38 -7.21
CA GLU A 30 6.37 -3.77 -7.24
C GLU A 30 6.15 -5.12 -7.94
N VAL A 31 6.96 -5.42 -8.96
CA VAL A 31 6.87 -6.67 -9.74
C VAL A 31 7.65 -7.80 -9.08
N GLU A 32 8.88 -7.53 -8.64
CA GLU A 32 9.76 -8.50 -7.97
C GLU A 32 9.37 -8.80 -6.53
N GLN A 33 8.43 -8.02 -5.98
CA GLN A 33 7.94 -8.16 -4.61
C GLN A 33 9.09 -8.04 -3.60
N CYS A 34 9.90 -6.99 -3.72
CA CYS A 34 11.11 -6.75 -2.92
C CYS A 34 10.85 -6.94 -1.42
N ASP A 35 11.57 -7.89 -0.80
CA ASP A 35 11.43 -8.35 0.61
C ASP A 35 9.99 -8.73 1.03
N HIS A 36 9.09 -8.94 0.06
CA HIS A 36 7.65 -9.05 0.26
C HIS A 36 7.02 -7.85 1.00
N THR A 37 7.65 -6.67 0.90
CA THR A 37 7.14 -5.41 1.49
C THR A 37 6.70 -4.39 0.44
N VAL A 38 7.00 -4.62 -0.85
CA VAL A 38 6.62 -3.74 -1.96
C VAL A 38 5.79 -4.51 -2.97
N GLY A 39 4.75 -3.88 -3.51
CA GLY A 39 3.86 -4.50 -4.49
C GLY A 39 2.95 -5.58 -3.92
N TYR A 40 2.35 -6.34 -4.82
CA TYR A 40 1.38 -7.38 -4.46
C TYR A 40 2.03 -8.55 -3.72
N GLY A 41 1.21 -9.37 -3.06
CA GLY A 41 1.61 -10.66 -2.50
C GLY A 41 2.41 -10.59 -1.20
N GLY A 42 2.56 -9.40 -0.62
CA GLY A 42 3.19 -9.14 0.67
C GLY A 42 2.21 -8.60 1.71
N SER A 43 2.68 -8.46 2.95
CA SER A 43 2.06 -7.68 4.05
C SER A 43 0.52 -7.66 4.08
N PRO A 44 -0.16 -8.81 4.25
CA PRO A 44 -1.61 -8.83 4.36
C PRO A 44 -2.11 -8.12 5.63
N ASP A 45 -3.24 -7.43 5.54
CA ASP A 45 -3.93 -6.80 6.66
C ASP A 45 -4.68 -7.82 7.55
N GLU A 46 -5.40 -7.32 8.57
CA GLU A 46 -6.17 -8.18 9.50
C GLU A 46 -7.25 -9.02 8.79
N TRP A 47 -7.65 -8.65 7.57
CA TRP A 47 -8.63 -9.36 6.73
C TRP A 47 -7.96 -10.19 5.61
N GLY A 48 -6.65 -10.34 5.65
CA GLY A 48 -5.89 -11.14 4.69
C GLY A 48 -5.76 -10.49 3.32
N GLN A 49 -6.04 -9.19 3.21
CA GLN A 49 -5.91 -8.43 1.97
C GLN A 49 -4.55 -7.73 1.92
N THR A 50 -3.90 -7.79 0.77
CA THR A 50 -2.77 -6.91 0.48
C THR A 50 -3.33 -5.62 -0.11
N THR A 51 -3.02 -4.47 0.49
CA THR A 51 -3.33 -3.15 -0.07
C THR A 51 -2.04 -2.35 -0.27
N LEU A 52 -2.01 -1.50 -1.31
CA LEU A 52 -0.81 -0.76 -1.68
C LEU A 52 -0.98 0.73 -1.48
N ASP A 53 0.11 1.36 -1.03
CA ASP A 53 0.28 2.80 -0.91
C ASP A 53 1.48 3.23 -1.73
N ALA A 54 1.33 4.28 -2.53
CA ALA A 54 2.43 4.88 -3.28
C ALA A 54 2.29 6.40 -3.37
N MET A 55 3.43 7.08 -3.52
CA MET A 55 3.53 8.52 -3.71
C MET A 55 4.69 8.83 -4.64
N ILE A 56 4.53 9.83 -5.49
CA ILE A 56 5.59 10.41 -6.31
C ILE A 56 5.51 11.93 -6.25
N MET A 57 6.66 12.60 -6.35
CA MET A 57 6.76 14.06 -6.31
C MET A 57 7.77 14.55 -7.34
N ASN A 58 7.40 15.58 -8.09
CA ASN A 58 8.31 16.32 -8.95
C ASN A 58 8.93 17.48 -8.16
N GLY A 59 10.25 17.46 -7.98
CA GLY A 59 10.98 18.48 -7.23
C GLY A 59 11.04 19.85 -7.93
N ASP A 60 10.91 19.89 -9.25
CA ASP A 60 11.00 21.14 -10.02
C ASP A 60 9.68 21.93 -9.97
N THR A 61 8.55 21.22 -10.01
CA THR A 61 7.20 21.84 -10.01
C THR A 61 6.52 21.81 -8.65
N MET A 62 7.04 21.02 -7.71
CA MET A 62 6.41 20.70 -6.41
C MET A 62 5.07 19.95 -6.53
N GLU A 63 4.71 19.48 -7.72
CA GLU A 63 3.55 18.62 -7.92
C GLU A 63 3.80 17.26 -7.29
N ALA A 64 2.75 16.70 -6.69
CA ALA A 64 2.78 15.39 -6.07
C ALA A 64 1.47 14.65 -6.29
N GLY A 65 1.57 13.33 -6.38
CA GLY A 65 0.42 12.44 -6.49
C GLY A 65 0.63 11.21 -5.64
N SER A 66 -0.47 10.69 -5.12
CA SER A 66 -0.50 9.53 -4.25
C SER A 66 -1.77 8.72 -4.47
N ALA A 67 -1.60 7.40 -4.44
CA ALA A 67 -2.69 6.44 -4.44
C ALA A 67 -2.49 5.54 -3.21
N VAL A 68 -3.47 5.52 -2.31
CA VAL A 68 -3.39 4.78 -1.05
C VAL A 68 -4.52 3.79 -0.90
N ASN A 69 -4.29 2.72 -0.14
CA ASN A 69 -5.23 1.64 0.12
C ASN A 69 -5.80 1.06 -1.19
N LEU A 70 -4.95 0.86 -2.21
CA LEU A 70 -5.32 0.21 -3.48
C LEU A 70 -5.58 -1.28 -3.24
N HIS A 71 -6.70 -1.79 -3.75
CA HIS A 71 -7.15 -3.18 -3.57
C HIS A 71 -6.88 -4.06 -4.79
N ALA A 72 -6.71 -3.46 -5.98
CA ALA A 72 -6.61 -4.21 -7.24
C ALA A 72 -5.53 -3.72 -8.21
N THR A 73 -5.06 -2.49 -8.08
CA THR A 73 -4.05 -1.91 -8.97
C THR A 73 -2.64 -2.33 -8.54
N LYS A 74 -1.96 -3.14 -9.36
CA LYS A 74 -0.59 -3.61 -9.06
C LYS A 74 0.49 -2.54 -9.24
N GLN A 75 0.29 -1.64 -10.21
CA GLN A 75 1.23 -0.56 -10.55
C GLN A 75 0.91 0.67 -9.71
N ALA A 76 1.20 0.61 -8.41
CA ALA A 76 0.77 1.63 -7.45
C ALA A 76 1.49 2.96 -7.69
N ILE A 77 2.80 2.94 -8.00
CA ILE A 77 3.56 4.16 -8.29
C ILE A 77 3.08 4.85 -9.58
N SER A 78 2.72 4.09 -10.61
CA SER A 78 2.12 4.65 -11.83
C SER A 78 0.73 5.22 -11.56
N ALA A 79 -0.06 4.61 -10.67
CA ALA A 79 -1.34 5.19 -10.24
C ALA A 79 -1.12 6.54 -9.53
N ALA A 80 -0.12 6.61 -8.63
CA ALA A 80 0.26 7.85 -7.96
C ALA A 80 0.73 8.93 -8.95
N ARG A 81 1.52 8.56 -9.97
CA ARG A 81 1.93 9.48 -11.05
C ARG A 81 0.73 10.00 -11.85
N LEU A 82 -0.21 9.13 -12.19
CA LEU A 82 -1.44 9.53 -12.87
C LEU A 82 -2.27 10.49 -12.03
N VAL A 83 -2.36 10.31 -10.71
CA VAL A 83 -3.02 11.27 -9.82
C VAL A 83 -2.39 12.66 -9.95
N MET A 84 -1.05 12.73 -9.93
CA MET A 84 -0.30 13.98 -10.08
C MET A 84 -0.53 14.65 -11.44
N GLU A 85 -0.47 13.89 -12.53
CA GLU A 85 -0.45 14.44 -13.89
C GLU A 85 -1.84 14.72 -14.47
N THR A 86 -2.88 14.06 -13.94
CA THR A 86 -4.23 14.08 -14.55
C THR A 86 -5.33 14.60 -13.65
N THR A 87 -4.98 15.04 -12.44
CA THR A 87 -5.95 15.60 -11.49
C THR A 87 -5.37 16.84 -10.81
N ASN A 88 -6.24 17.66 -10.22
CA ASN A 88 -5.83 18.76 -9.32
C ASN A 88 -5.75 18.30 -7.84
N HIS A 89 -5.81 16.98 -7.59
CA HIS A 89 -5.74 16.40 -6.26
C HIS A 89 -4.36 15.80 -6.01
N THR A 90 -3.93 15.76 -4.75
CA THR A 90 -2.66 15.14 -4.36
C THR A 90 -2.82 13.65 -4.00
N ILE A 91 -3.99 13.24 -3.51
CA ILE A 91 -4.20 11.88 -3.00
C ILE A 91 -5.58 11.35 -3.39
N LEU A 92 -5.60 10.11 -3.88
CA LEU A 92 -6.81 9.29 -4.01
C LEU A 92 -6.66 8.03 -3.16
N ALA A 93 -7.77 7.52 -2.63
CA ALA A 93 -7.74 6.40 -1.70
C ALA A 93 -8.76 5.30 -2.00
N GLY A 94 -8.43 4.07 -1.62
CA GLY A 94 -9.38 2.97 -1.59
C GLY A 94 -9.82 2.52 -2.99
N ARG A 95 -11.07 2.05 -3.05
CA ARG A 95 -11.69 1.59 -4.30
C ARG A 95 -11.80 2.69 -5.36
N ASP A 96 -11.99 3.94 -4.93
CA ASP A 96 -12.08 5.07 -5.86
C ASP A 96 -10.73 5.31 -6.56
N ALA A 97 -9.60 5.07 -5.87
CA ALA A 97 -8.28 5.09 -6.49
C ALA A 97 -8.07 3.96 -7.50
N ASP A 98 -8.58 2.74 -7.23
CA ASP A 98 -8.57 1.64 -8.20
C ASP A 98 -9.44 1.94 -9.43
N GLU A 99 -10.62 2.54 -9.23
CA GLU A 99 -11.51 2.93 -10.33
C GLU A 99 -10.87 4.00 -11.21
N PHE A 100 -10.23 5.00 -10.60
CA PHE A 100 -9.43 5.99 -11.30
C PHE A 100 -8.28 5.34 -12.08
N ALA A 101 -7.47 4.49 -11.44
CA ALA A 101 -6.36 3.79 -12.08
C ALA A 101 -6.82 2.95 -13.27
N ARG A 102 -7.94 2.23 -13.13
CA ARG A 102 -8.58 1.48 -14.21
C ARG A 102 -9.03 2.38 -15.36
N ALA A 103 -9.64 3.52 -15.05
CA ALA A 103 -10.05 4.50 -16.07
C ALA A 103 -8.86 5.10 -16.83
N MET A 104 -7.70 5.20 -16.17
CA MET A 104 -6.43 5.61 -16.78
C MET A 104 -5.71 4.47 -17.52
N GLY A 105 -6.31 3.28 -17.59
CA GLY A 105 -5.79 2.14 -18.36
C GLY A 105 -4.85 1.21 -17.58
N LEU A 106 -4.72 1.37 -16.25
CA LEU A 106 -3.93 0.45 -15.45
C LEU A 106 -4.66 -0.88 -15.22
N ALA A 107 -3.93 -1.97 -15.40
CA ALA A 107 -4.44 -3.32 -15.20
C ALA A 107 -4.84 -3.57 -13.74
N GLN A 108 -5.99 -4.20 -13.57
CA GLN A 108 -6.54 -4.59 -12.28
C GLN A 108 -6.33 -6.09 -12.07
N GLY A 109 -6.09 -6.51 -10.83
CA GLY A 109 -5.95 -7.93 -10.50
C GLY A 109 -5.81 -8.18 -9.01
N SER A 110 -5.87 -9.45 -8.62
CA SER A 110 -5.67 -9.79 -7.21
C SER A 110 -4.28 -9.41 -6.75
N LEU A 111 -4.21 -8.70 -5.63
CA LEU A 111 -2.98 -8.41 -4.92
C LEU A 111 -2.56 -9.55 -3.96
N VAL A 112 -3.39 -10.57 -3.81
CA VAL A 112 -3.15 -11.67 -2.87
C VAL A 112 -2.48 -12.83 -3.59
N THR A 113 -1.44 -13.41 -2.99
CA THR A 113 -0.76 -14.61 -3.48
C THR A 113 -0.90 -15.75 -2.48
N ASN A 114 -0.47 -16.96 -2.86
CA ASN A 114 -0.41 -18.07 -1.90
C ASN A 114 0.53 -17.77 -0.72
N PHE A 115 1.57 -16.97 -0.95
CA PHE A 115 2.50 -16.53 0.08
C PHE A 115 1.82 -15.63 1.11
N SER A 116 1.16 -14.54 0.69
CA SER A 116 0.46 -13.65 1.63
C SER A 116 -0.70 -14.36 2.34
N LYS A 117 -1.43 -15.25 1.66
CA LYS A 117 -2.45 -16.10 2.32
C LYS A 117 -1.85 -16.97 3.42
N ALA A 118 -0.68 -17.57 3.19
CA ALA A 118 -0.02 -18.41 4.18
C ALA A 118 0.42 -17.59 5.40
N LEU A 119 0.98 -16.38 5.19
CA LEU A 119 1.34 -15.45 6.27
C LEU A 119 0.14 -15.08 7.12
N TRP A 120 -0.95 -14.63 6.49
CA TRP A 120 -2.18 -14.27 7.20
C TRP A 120 -2.77 -15.46 7.97
N SER A 121 -2.82 -16.64 7.35
CA SER A 121 -3.32 -17.85 8.01
C SER A 121 -2.46 -18.27 9.21
N GLN A 122 -1.14 -18.05 9.15
CA GLN A 122 -0.25 -18.29 10.29
C GLN A 122 -0.51 -17.30 11.43
N TRP A 123 -0.69 -16.01 11.10
CA TRP A 123 -1.03 -14.97 12.07
C TRP A 123 -2.38 -15.22 12.75
N GLU A 124 -3.41 -15.60 11.99
CA GLU A 124 -4.73 -15.94 12.53
C GLU A 124 -4.67 -17.13 13.50
N ARG A 125 -3.94 -18.20 13.12
CA ARG A 125 -3.69 -19.34 14.02
C ARG A 125 -2.87 -18.96 15.26
N GLY A 126 -2.08 -17.89 15.18
CA GLY A 126 -1.31 -17.33 16.28
C GLY A 126 -2.11 -16.39 17.19
N ALA A 127 -3.45 -16.54 17.23
CA ALA A 127 -4.35 -15.65 17.96
C ALA A 127 -4.18 -14.17 17.58
N CYS A 128 -3.93 -13.91 16.29
CA CYS A 128 -3.77 -12.59 15.73
C CYS A 128 -2.61 -11.80 16.36
N GLN A 129 -1.50 -12.48 16.70
CA GLN A 129 -0.32 -11.86 17.29
C GLN A 129 0.84 -11.73 16.28
N PRO A 130 1.51 -10.56 16.20
CA PRO A 130 1.16 -9.30 16.87
C PRO A 130 -0.02 -8.60 16.18
N ASN A 131 -0.68 -7.65 16.85
CA ASN A 131 -1.61 -6.72 16.21
C ASN A 131 -1.47 -5.30 16.79
N TYR A 132 -2.14 -4.33 16.16
CA TYR A 132 -2.02 -2.90 16.49
C TYR A 132 -3.18 -2.37 17.33
N ARG A 133 -4.01 -3.24 17.93
CA ARG A 133 -5.17 -2.84 18.73
C ARG A 133 -4.79 -2.61 20.19
N ARG A 134 -5.48 -1.68 20.84
CA ARG A 134 -5.28 -1.35 22.27
C ARG A 134 -6.58 -0.89 22.90
N ASN A 135 -6.76 -1.14 24.20
CA ASN A 135 -7.91 -0.67 24.99
C ASN A 135 -9.28 -1.09 24.42
N VAL A 136 -9.37 -2.33 23.95
CA VAL A 136 -10.58 -2.93 23.37
C VAL A 136 -10.83 -4.32 23.99
N HIS A 137 -12.03 -4.84 23.77
CA HIS A 137 -12.48 -6.16 24.18
C HIS A 137 -12.84 -7.00 22.93
N PRO A 138 -12.41 -8.27 22.81
CA PRO A 138 -11.56 -8.99 23.76
C PRO A 138 -10.13 -8.42 23.83
N ASN A 139 -9.33 -8.86 24.82
CA ASN A 139 -7.98 -8.34 25.04
C ASN A 139 -7.10 -8.61 23.80
N PRO A 140 -6.58 -7.57 23.13
CA PRO A 140 -5.85 -7.76 21.87
C PRO A 140 -4.50 -8.46 22.05
N ARG A 141 -4.01 -8.67 23.28
CA ARG A 141 -2.74 -9.38 23.53
C ARG A 141 -2.86 -10.90 23.46
N ASP A 142 -4.07 -11.43 23.51
CA ASP A 142 -4.31 -12.88 23.60
C ASP A 142 -5.47 -13.37 22.71
N SER A 143 -6.19 -12.46 22.07
CA SER A 143 -7.41 -12.79 21.33
C SER A 143 -7.47 -12.04 20.01
N CYS A 144 -8.00 -12.71 18.97
CA CYS A 144 -8.44 -12.07 17.74
C CYS A 144 -9.71 -11.23 17.95
N GLY A 145 -9.99 -10.34 16.98
CA GLY A 145 -11.25 -9.60 16.92
C GLY A 145 -12.46 -10.48 16.50
N PRO A 146 -13.61 -9.86 16.20
CA PRO A 146 -13.83 -8.42 16.17
C PRO A 146 -13.73 -7.79 17.55
N TYR A 147 -13.09 -6.63 17.61
CA TYR A 147 -12.90 -5.87 18.84
C TYR A 147 -13.99 -4.82 19.01
N ALA A 148 -14.41 -4.59 20.24
CA ALA A 148 -15.32 -3.53 20.65
C ALA A 148 -14.65 -2.61 21.68
N PRO A 149 -15.05 -1.33 21.79
CA PRO A 149 -14.61 -0.49 22.89
C PRO A 149 -14.93 -1.11 24.25
N ASN A 150 -14.04 -0.95 25.22
CA ASN A 150 -14.33 -1.34 26.60
C ASN A 150 -15.50 -0.50 27.15
N ALA A 151 -16.46 -1.14 27.84
CA ALA A 151 -17.54 -0.44 28.52
C ALA A 151 -16.94 0.57 29.53
N GLY A 152 -17.24 1.87 29.35
CA GLY A 152 -16.72 2.96 30.19
C GLY A 152 -15.72 3.92 29.51
N ALA A 153 -15.31 3.68 28.27
CA ALA A 153 -14.42 4.60 27.54
C ALA A 153 -15.11 5.92 27.08
N GLY A 154 -16.44 6.02 27.23
CA GLY A 154 -17.25 7.17 26.82
C GLY A 154 -17.32 8.33 27.81
N ASP A 155 -16.76 8.21 29.01
CA ASP A 155 -16.94 9.20 30.08
C ASP A 155 -15.69 10.03 30.39
N ARG A 156 -14.87 10.27 29.36
CA ARG A 156 -13.84 11.32 29.38
C ARG A 156 -14.24 12.48 28.48
N LYS A 157 -15.34 13.16 28.83
CA LYS A 157 -15.51 14.58 28.53
C LYS A 157 -15.08 15.39 29.75
N GLY A 158 -13.81 15.78 29.78
CA GLY A 158 -13.33 16.99 30.46
C GLY A 158 -12.70 17.87 29.39
N GLY A 159 -12.72 19.19 29.46
CA GLY A 159 -13.10 20.16 30.47
C GLY A 159 -12.67 21.53 29.94
#